data_AF-A0A2Y9DW12-F1
#
_entry.id   AF-A0A2Y9DW12-F1
#
_cell.length_a   1.000
_cell.length_b   1.000
_cell.length_c   1.000
_cell.angle_alpha   90.00
_cell.angle_beta   90.00
_cell.angle_gamma   90.00
#
_symmetry.space_group_name_H-M   'P 1'
#
loop_
_entity.id
_entity.type
_entity.pdbx_description
1 polymer ?
#
loop_
_entity_poly.entity_id
_entity_poly.type
_entity_poly.pdbx_seq_one_letter_code
_entity_poly.pdbx_strand_id
1 'polypeptide(L)'
;MAGCRRLELAEALALGPGWRHACHALLYAPDKGLLFGRIPLRYVVLMQMRFDGRLGFPGGFVDAQDGSLEDGLNRELREELSEAAAALRVERTDYRSSHAASGQHVVAHFYAKRLTPEQLAAVEAGAPSAKDHGLEVLGLVRVPLYTLRDGVGGLPAFLENSFIGAAREQLLEALQDLGLLESRSLQGLKISARH
;
A
#
# COMPACT_ATOMS: atom_id res chain seq x y z
N MET A 1 18.71 -7.05 -7.45
CA MET A 1 17.48 -7.20 -6.64
C MET A 1 16.92 -8.60 -6.85
N ALA A 2 16.50 -9.28 -5.78
CA ALA A 2 15.78 -10.54 -5.92
C ALA A 2 14.47 -10.26 -6.66
N GLY A 3 14.26 -10.88 -7.83
CA GLY A 3 13.08 -10.62 -8.65
C GLY A 3 11.80 -10.96 -7.88
N CYS A 4 10.80 -10.10 -7.96
CA CYS A 4 9.46 -10.44 -7.50
C CYS A 4 8.67 -11.01 -8.69
N ARG A 5 8.04 -12.18 -8.52
CA ARG A 5 7.21 -12.82 -9.56
C ARG A 5 5.73 -12.56 -9.27
N ARG A 6 5.02 -11.96 -10.21
CA ARG A 6 3.56 -11.86 -10.15
C ARG A 6 2.92 -13.24 -10.32
N LEU A 7 1.90 -13.53 -9.52
CA LEU A 7 1.15 -14.78 -9.53
C LEU A 7 -0.33 -14.49 -9.76
N GLU A 8 -1.01 -15.42 -10.42
CA GLU A 8 -2.47 -15.46 -10.39
C GLU A 8 -2.95 -15.85 -9.00
N LEU A 9 -4.12 -15.38 -8.57
CA LEU A 9 -4.62 -15.64 -7.22
C LEU A 9 -4.79 -17.15 -6.97
N ALA A 10 -5.34 -17.88 -7.95
CA ALA A 10 -5.51 -19.34 -7.84
C ALA A 10 -4.16 -20.07 -7.72
N GLU A 11 -3.12 -19.60 -8.43
CA GLU A 11 -1.78 -20.15 -8.32
C GLU A 11 -1.18 -19.87 -6.93
N ALA A 12 -1.33 -18.64 -6.43
CA ALA A 12 -0.86 -18.26 -5.11
C ALA A 12 -1.53 -19.07 -3.99
N LEU A 13 -2.85 -19.30 -4.08
CA LEU A 13 -3.61 -20.09 -3.10
C LEU A 13 -3.30 -21.60 -3.18
N ALA A 14 -2.76 -22.08 -4.30
CA ALA A 14 -2.35 -23.47 -4.48
C ALA A 14 -0.92 -23.74 -3.97
N LEU A 15 -0.21 -22.73 -3.46
CA LEU A 15 1.11 -22.90 -2.88
C LEU A 15 1.04 -23.79 -1.63
N GLY A 16 2.07 -24.63 -1.45
CA GLY A 16 2.11 -25.60 -0.36
C GLY A 16 2.24 -24.95 1.04
N PRO A 17 2.07 -25.72 2.12
CA PRO A 17 2.01 -25.22 3.50
C PRO A 17 3.32 -24.57 4.00
N GLY A 18 4.43 -24.71 3.27
CA GLY A 18 5.67 -23.99 3.55
C GLY A 18 5.65 -22.52 3.15
N TRP A 19 4.60 -22.05 2.47
CA TRP A 19 4.41 -20.67 2.06
C TRP A 19 3.57 -19.90 3.07
N ARG A 20 4.04 -18.70 3.40
CA ARG A 20 3.32 -17.74 4.23
C ARG A 20 2.65 -16.70 3.34
N HIS A 21 1.46 -16.28 3.74
CA HIS A 21 0.67 -15.30 3.02
C HIS A 21 0.68 -14.00 3.80
N ALA A 22 1.05 -12.91 3.15
CA ALA A 22 0.91 -11.56 3.69
C ALA A 22 -0.12 -10.80 2.85
N CYS A 23 -0.95 -9.99 3.50
CA CYS A 23 -1.95 -9.17 2.83
C CYS A 23 -1.73 -7.71 3.19
N HIS A 24 -1.73 -6.83 2.19
CA HIS A 24 -1.61 -5.40 2.40
C HIS A 24 -2.65 -4.63 1.60
N ALA A 25 -3.04 -3.45 2.09
CA ALA A 25 -4.05 -2.62 1.48
C ALA A 25 -3.55 -1.21 1.14
N LEU A 26 -3.77 -0.81 -0.11
CA LEU A 26 -3.76 0.59 -0.52
C LEU A 26 -5.11 1.22 -0.16
N LEU A 27 -5.11 2.12 0.81
CA LEU A 27 -6.27 2.93 1.17
C LEU A 27 -6.15 4.30 0.49
N TYR A 28 -7.18 4.69 -0.27
CA TYR A 28 -7.15 5.95 -1.01
C TYR A 28 -8.49 6.66 -1.10
N ALA A 29 -8.48 7.98 -1.19
CA ALA A 29 -9.67 8.82 -1.35
C ALA A 29 -9.43 9.97 -2.33
N PRO A 30 -10.47 10.49 -3.03
CA PRO A 30 -10.34 11.68 -3.85
C PRO A 30 -10.01 12.91 -2.98
N ASP A 31 -9.15 13.79 -3.49
CA ASP A 31 -8.74 15.02 -2.81
C ASP A 31 -8.82 16.21 -3.77
N LYS A 32 -9.63 17.20 -3.38
CA LYS A 32 -9.83 18.45 -4.14
C LYS A 32 -8.83 19.55 -3.73
N GLY A 33 -7.99 19.27 -2.76
CA GLY A 33 -6.99 20.19 -2.23
C GLY A 33 -5.94 20.57 -3.27
N LEU A 34 -5.36 21.74 -3.04
CA LEU A 34 -4.29 22.31 -3.85
C LEU A 34 -3.07 22.58 -2.98
N LEU A 35 -1.95 21.93 -3.25
CA LEU A 35 -0.68 22.28 -2.65
C LEU A 35 -0.25 23.67 -3.16
N PHE A 36 0.10 24.56 -2.23
CA PHE A 36 0.43 25.97 -2.50
C PHE A 36 -0.64 26.71 -3.31
N GLY A 37 -1.91 26.30 -3.18
CA GLY A 37 -3.05 26.92 -3.88
C GLY A 37 -3.06 26.72 -5.41
N ARG A 38 -2.18 25.89 -5.97
CA ARG A 38 -2.04 25.76 -7.44
C ARG A 38 -1.74 24.35 -7.96
N ILE A 39 -1.24 23.44 -7.14
CA ILE A 39 -0.87 22.09 -7.57
C ILE A 39 -1.95 21.11 -7.06
N PRO A 40 -2.75 20.49 -7.93
CA PRO A 40 -3.82 19.60 -7.50
C PRO A 40 -3.27 18.33 -6.85
N LEU A 41 -3.80 17.97 -5.68
CA LEU A 41 -3.45 16.74 -4.97
C LEU A 41 -4.06 15.50 -5.64
N ARG A 42 -5.28 15.62 -6.17
CA ARG A 42 -6.06 14.62 -6.92
C ARG A 42 -6.57 13.48 -6.03
N TYR A 43 -5.67 12.76 -5.37
CA TYR A 43 -6.01 11.68 -4.44
C TYR A 43 -5.04 11.67 -3.26
N VAL A 44 -5.55 11.23 -2.11
CA VAL A 44 -4.70 10.77 -1.00
C VAL A 44 -4.54 9.26 -1.12
N VAL A 45 -3.31 8.78 -0.99
CA VAL A 45 -2.97 7.36 -0.88
C VAL A 45 -2.15 7.20 0.40
N LEU A 46 -2.51 6.24 1.25
CA LEU A 46 -1.82 5.99 2.51
C LEU A 46 -0.76 4.90 2.37
N MET A 47 0.41 5.18 2.94
CA MET A 47 1.46 4.22 3.26
C MET A 47 1.90 4.43 4.71
N GLN A 48 2.76 3.56 5.22
CA GLN A 48 3.28 3.65 6.58
C GLN A 48 4.79 3.44 6.64
N MET A 49 5.44 4.16 7.54
CA MET A 49 6.80 3.85 7.98
C MET A 49 6.73 2.67 8.94
N ARG A 50 7.47 1.61 8.63
CA ARG A 50 7.54 0.39 9.45
C ARG A 50 8.69 0.46 10.45
N PHE A 51 8.66 -0.42 11.44
CA PHE A 51 9.72 -0.57 12.45
C PHE A 51 11.11 -0.79 11.86
N ASP A 52 11.22 -1.37 10.67
CA ASP A 52 12.48 -1.65 9.98
C ASP A 52 12.99 -0.48 9.12
N GLY A 53 12.36 0.70 9.26
CA GLY A 53 12.77 1.94 8.59
C GLY A 53 12.40 1.99 7.10
N ARG A 54 11.50 1.11 6.64
CA ARG A 54 11.04 1.05 5.24
C ARG A 54 9.58 1.47 5.11
N LEU A 55 9.25 2.06 3.97
CA LEU A 55 7.87 2.35 3.59
C LEU A 55 7.16 1.09 3.11
N GLY A 56 5.94 0.87 3.61
CA GLY A 56 5.06 -0.22 3.20
C GLY A 56 3.60 0.17 3.26
N PHE A 57 2.72 -0.77 2.94
CA PHE A 57 1.29 -0.61 3.09
C PHE A 57 0.80 -1.24 4.39
N PRO A 58 -0.29 -0.72 4.99
CA PRO A 58 -0.94 -1.35 6.12
C PRO A 58 -1.37 -2.79 5.81
N GLY A 59 -1.26 -3.66 6.82
CA GLY A 59 -1.52 -5.08 6.77
C GLY A 59 -0.29 -5.93 7.11
N GLY A 60 -0.51 -7.23 7.27
CA GLY A 60 0.49 -8.15 7.82
C GLY A 60 0.32 -9.58 7.32
N PHE A 61 0.83 -10.53 8.10
CA PHE A 61 0.70 -11.94 7.79
C PHE A 61 -0.71 -12.46 8.09
N VAL A 62 -1.19 -13.36 7.24
CA VAL A 62 -2.42 -14.12 7.48
C VAL A 62 -2.07 -15.32 8.34
N ASP A 63 -2.79 -15.48 9.44
CA ASP A 63 -2.61 -16.55 10.40
C ASP A 63 -3.40 -17.79 10.00
N ALA A 64 -2.97 -18.96 10.49
CA ALA A 64 -3.67 -20.23 10.25
C ALA A 64 -5.10 -20.27 10.84
N GLN A 65 -5.43 -19.35 11.74
CA GLN A 65 -6.75 -19.23 12.35
C GLN A 65 -7.69 -18.30 11.56
N ASP A 66 -7.17 -17.54 10.61
CA ASP A 66 -7.98 -16.65 9.78
C ASP A 66 -8.80 -17.47 8.76
N GLY A 67 -10.09 -17.18 8.64
CA GLY A 67 -10.99 -17.91 7.74
C GLY A 67 -10.73 -17.64 6.25
N SER A 68 -10.02 -16.55 5.94
CA SER A 68 -9.68 -16.12 4.58
C SER A 68 -8.54 -15.10 4.59
N LEU A 69 -7.96 -14.82 3.42
CA LEU A 69 -7.00 -13.73 3.24
C LEU A 69 -7.58 -12.38 3.68
N GLU A 70 -8.84 -12.13 3.34
CA GLU A 70 -9.55 -10.91 3.71
C GLU A 70 -9.77 -10.80 5.22
N ASP A 71 -10.09 -11.89 5.92
CA ASP A 71 -10.29 -11.85 7.37
C ASP A 71 -8.98 -11.54 8.11
N GLY A 72 -7.86 -12.13 7.67
CA GLY A 72 -6.53 -11.81 8.19
C GLY A 72 -6.15 -10.35 7.90
N LEU A 73 -6.36 -9.87 6.67
CA LEU A 73 -6.11 -8.47 6.31
C LEU A 73 -6.92 -7.50 7.18
N ASN A 74 -8.22 -7.75 7.37
CA ASN A 74 -9.07 -6.86 8.16
C ASN A 74 -8.76 -6.93 9.67
N ARG A 75 -8.18 -8.04 10.16
CA ARG A 75 -7.62 -8.12 11.52
C ARG A 75 -6.40 -7.19 11.63
N GLU A 76 -5.41 -7.38 10.77
CA GLU A 76 -4.17 -6.58 10.73
C GLU A 76 -4.46 -5.08 10.60
N LEU A 77 -5.36 -4.69 9.69
CA LEU A 77 -5.72 -3.28 9.51
C LEU A 77 -6.33 -2.65 10.77
N ARG A 78 -7.07 -3.41 11.60
CA ARG A 78 -7.63 -2.89 12.86
C ARG A 78 -6.55 -2.70 13.92
N GLU A 79 -5.55 -3.58 13.95
CA GLU A 79 -4.43 -3.50 14.89
C GLU A 79 -3.51 -2.30 14.56
N GLU A 80 -3.24 -2.08 13.26
CA GLU A 80 -2.35 -1.02 12.78
C GLU A 80 -3.00 0.37 12.63
N LEU A 81 -4.30 0.44 12.33
CA LEU A 81 -5.00 1.69 11.98
C LEU A 81 -6.11 2.11 12.97
N SER A 82 -6.22 1.41 14.10
CA SER A 82 -7.24 1.60 15.15
C SER A 82 -8.68 1.24 14.76
N GLU A 83 -9.60 1.32 15.73
CA GLU A 83 -11.05 1.12 15.52
C GLU A 83 -11.66 2.06 14.47
N ALA A 84 -11.02 3.19 14.14
CA ALA A 84 -11.45 4.02 13.02
C ALA A 84 -11.46 3.26 11.68
N ALA A 85 -10.61 2.22 11.56
CA ALA A 85 -10.61 1.29 10.44
C ALA A 85 -11.64 0.15 10.57
N ALA A 86 -12.33 -0.03 11.71
CA ALA A 86 -13.32 -1.10 11.87
C ALA A 86 -14.55 -0.92 10.96
N ALA A 87 -14.85 0.32 10.55
CA ALA A 87 -15.86 0.61 9.52
C ALA A 87 -15.38 0.30 8.09
N LEU A 88 -14.09 0.01 7.91
CA LEU A 88 -13.46 -0.29 6.64
C LEU A 88 -13.28 -1.79 6.51
N ARG A 89 -14.17 -2.43 5.74
CA ARG A 89 -14.00 -3.84 5.35
C ARG A 89 -13.39 -3.91 3.96
N VAL A 90 -12.20 -4.49 3.85
CA VAL A 90 -11.58 -4.88 2.58
C VAL A 90 -12.17 -6.23 2.16
N GLU A 91 -12.61 -6.32 0.91
CA GLU A 91 -13.28 -7.50 0.37
C GLU A 91 -12.51 -8.08 -0.82
N ARG A 92 -12.91 -9.28 -1.29
CA ARG A 92 -12.30 -9.93 -2.45
C ARG A 92 -12.35 -9.07 -3.72
N THR A 93 -13.37 -8.23 -3.88
CA THR A 93 -13.48 -7.27 -5.01
C THR A 93 -12.40 -6.18 -4.98
N ASP A 94 -11.77 -5.97 -3.82
CA ASP A 94 -10.69 -5.01 -3.65
C ASP A 94 -9.31 -5.63 -4.00
N TYR A 95 -9.23 -6.94 -4.25
CA TYR A 95 -7.99 -7.63 -4.64
C TYR A 95 -7.43 -7.11 -5.97
N ARG A 96 -6.09 -7.00 -6.08
CA ARG A 96 -5.40 -6.51 -7.27
C ARG A 96 -4.32 -7.45 -7.77
N SER A 97 -3.45 -7.94 -6.90
CA SER A 97 -2.30 -8.74 -7.33
C SER A 97 -1.76 -9.64 -6.22
N SER A 98 -0.99 -10.64 -6.64
CA SER A 98 -0.17 -11.47 -5.76
C SER A 98 1.26 -11.49 -6.28
N HIS A 99 2.21 -11.38 -5.37
CA HIS A 99 3.62 -11.17 -5.68
C HIS A 99 4.46 -12.07 -4.77
N ALA A 100 5.21 -13.00 -5.35
CA ALA A 100 6.13 -13.88 -4.61
C ALA A 100 7.56 -13.32 -4.64
N ALA A 101 8.20 -13.23 -3.48
CA ALA A 101 9.59 -12.82 -3.37
C ALA A 101 10.53 -14.01 -3.64
N SER A 102 11.47 -13.86 -4.57
CA SER A 102 12.45 -14.92 -4.84
C SER A 102 13.29 -15.22 -3.59
N GLY A 103 13.37 -16.50 -3.21
CA GLY A 103 14.17 -16.96 -2.07
C GLY A 103 13.51 -16.82 -0.70
N GLN A 104 12.29 -16.30 -0.63
CA GLN A 104 11.46 -16.31 0.57
C GLN A 104 10.15 -17.06 0.25
N HIS A 105 9.74 -18.00 1.08
CA HIS A 105 8.42 -18.65 0.94
C HIS A 105 7.31 -17.72 1.46
N VAL A 106 7.22 -16.53 0.87
CA VAL A 106 6.23 -15.51 1.20
C VAL A 106 5.58 -15.03 -0.09
N VAL A 107 4.25 -15.01 -0.10
CA VAL A 107 3.45 -14.35 -1.12
C VAL A 107 2.75 -13.14 -0.52
N ALA A 108 2.92 -11.98 -1.15
CA ALA A 108 2.27 -10.74 -0.78
C ALA A 108 1.05 -10.51 -1.67
N HIS A 109 -0.13 -10.57 -1.08
CA HIS A 109 -1.40 -10.22 -1.70
C HIS A 109 -1.67 -8.74 -1.50
N PHE A 110 -2.17 -8.10 -2.53
CA PHE A 110 -2.40 -6.66 -2.55
C PHE A 110 -3.84 -6.32 -2.87
N TYR A 111 -4.39 -5.40 -2.08
CA TYR A 111 -5.74 -4.91 -2.19
C TYR A 111 -5.73 -3.39 -2.35
N ALA A 112 -6.74 -2.83 -3.01
CA ALA A 112 -6.92 -1.39 -3.09
C ALA A 112 -8.38 -1.01 -2.78
N LYS A 113 -8.57 -0.30 -1.66
CA LYS A 113 -9.88 0.15 -1.18
C LYS A 113 -10.03 1.64 -1.38
N ARG A 114 -11.07 2.03 -2.13
CA ARG A 114 -11.48 3.42 -2.24
C ARG A 114 -12.31 3.81 -1.03
N LEU A 115 -11.94 4.90 -0.39
CA LEU A 115 -12.60 5.51 0.76
C LEU A 115 -13.25 6.84 0.37
N THR A 116 -14.17 7.29 1.21
CA THR A 116 -14.58 8.69 1.27
C THR A 116 -13.47 9.54 1.92
N PRO A 117 -13.38 10.85 1.63
CA PRO A 117 -12.44 11.74 2.32
C PRO A 117 -12.57 11.71 3.84
N GLU A 118 -13.81 11.59 4.34
CA GLU A 118 -14.12 11.55 5.77
C GLU A 118 -13.60 10.27 6.42
N GLN A 119 -13.79 9.12 5.76
CA GLN A 119 -13.23 7.84 6.22
C GLN A 119 -11.71 7.87 6.25
N LEU A 120 -11.07 8.43 5.22
CA LEU A 120 -9.61 8.51 5.18
C LEU A 120 -9.07 9.42 6.28
N ALA A 121 -9.71 10.57 6.52
CA ALA A 121 -9.34 11.47 7.62
C ALA A 121 -9.51 10.81 8.99
N ALA A 122 -10.56 9.99 9.17
CA ALA A 122 -10.77 9.23 10.40
C ALA A 122 -9.66 8.19 10.63
N VAL A 123 -9.22 7.49 9.58
CA VAL A 123 -8.06 6.56 9.66
C VAL A 123 -6.81 7.29 10.11
N GLU A 124 -6.47 8.41 9.49
CA GLU A 124 -5.27 9.18 9.85
C GLU A 124 -5.33 9.74 11.27
N ALA A 125 -6.51 10.20 11.70
CA ALA A 125 -6.71 10.70 13.06
C ALA A 125 -6.62 9.60 14.12
N GLY A 126 -7.06 8.38 13.82
CA GLY A 126 -7.05 7.25 14.73
C GLY A 126 -5.72 6.49 14.80
N ALA A 127 -4.95 6.46 13.71
CA ALA A 127 -3.74 5.66 13.60
C ALA A 127 -2.69 5.90 14.71
N PRO A 128 -2.45 7.13 15.21
CA PRO A 128 -1.53 7.35 16.34
C PRO A 128 -1.96 6.70 17.66
N SER A 129 -3.23 6.32 17.79
CA SER A 129 -3.79 5.62 18.96
C SER A 129 -3.96 4.12 18.71
N ALA A 130 -3.54 3.61 17.55
CA ALA A 130 -3.59 2.19 17.22
C ALA A 130 -2.63 1.38 18.12
N LYS A 131 -2.93 0.10 18.28
CA LYS A 131 -2.17 -0.83 19.13
C LYS A 131 -0.68 -0.88 18.74
N ASP A 132 -0.42 -0.86 17.43
CA ASP A 132 0.93 -1.06 16.89
C ASP A 132 1.69 0.25 16.64
N HIS A 133 1.07 1.39 16.96
CA HIS A 133 1.71 2.69 16.83
C HIS A 133 2.89 2.84 17.80
N GLY A 134 4.07 3.19 17.27
CA GLY A 134 5.32 3.25 18.03
C GLY A 134 6.00 1.91 18.24
N LEU A 135 5.43 0.81 17.72
CA LEU A 135 6.01 -0.53 17.72
C LEU A 135 6.30 -0.97 16.29
N GLU A 136 5.36 -1.67 15.65
CA GLU A 136 5.51 -2.16 14.27
C GLU A 136 5.30 -1.04 13.24
N VAL A 137 4.49 -0.04 13.59
CA VAL A 137 4.12 1.10 12.75
C VAL A 137 4.63 2.40 13.37
N LEU A 138 5.50 3.12 12.65
CA LEU A 138 6.12 4.37 13.11
C LEU A 138 5.40 5.63 12.60
N GLY A 139 4.37 5.48 11.76
CA GLY A 139 3.50 6.58 11.35
C GLY A 139 3.03 6.45 9.90
N LEU A 140 1.83 6.99 9.65
CA LEU A 140 1.27 7.09 8.30
C LEU A 140 1.89 8.24 7.51
N VAL A 141 2.01 8.03 6.21
CA VAL A 141 2.41 9.06 5.24
C VAL A 141 1.47 9.04 4.05
N ARG A 142 1.17 10.23 3.51
CA ARG A 142 0.45 10.38 2.25
C ARG A 142 1.43 10.35 1.08
N VAL A 143 1.13 9.57 0.05
CA VAL A 143 1.93 9.56 -1.20
C VAL A 143 1.67 10.84 -2.00
N PRO A 144 2.70 11.66 -2.32
CA PRO A 144 2.53 12.88 -3.10
C PRO A 144 2.39 12.56 -4.59
N LEU A 145 1.16 12.50 -5.12
CA LEU A 145 0.91 12.11 -6.52
C LEU A 145 1.20 13.20 -7.58
N TYR A 146 1.74 14.34 -7.15
CA TYR A 146 2.16 15.44 -8.03
C TYR A 146 3.67 15.36 -8.30
N THR A 147 4.10 16.06 -9.36
CA THR A 147 5.52 16.35 -9.62
C THR A 147 5.71 17.86 -9.62
N LEU A 148 6.70 18.34 -8.88
CA LEU A 148 7.05 19.76 -8.83
C LEU A 148 7.77 20.19 -10.13
N ARG A 149 7.92 21.50 -10.31
CA ARG A 149 8.49 22.09 -11.54
C ARG A 149 9.95 21.69 -11.80
N ASP A 150 10.68 21.27 -10.76
CA ASP A 150 12.05 20.77 -10.87
C ASP A 150 12.12 19.36 -11.48
N GLY A 151 10.96 18.70 -11.69
CA GLY A 151 10.88 17.33 -12.21
C GLY A 151 11.23 16.26 -11.18
N VAL A 152 11.58 16.64 -9.94
CA VAL A 152 12.09 15.73 -8.90
C VAL A 152 11.16 15.71 -7.69
N GLY A 153 10.75 16.87 -7.19
CA GLY A 153 9.92 16.95 -5.99
C GLY A 153 8.53 16.31 -6.17
N GLY A 154 8.02 15.71 -5.09
CA GLY A 154 6.74 14.97 -5.11
C GLY A 154 6.94 13.48 -5.35
N LEU A 155 6.17 12.88 -6.25
CA LEU A 155 6.19 11.44 -6.50
C LEU A 155 7.57 10.89 -6.88
N PRO A 156 8.38 11.53 -7.76
CA PRO A 156 9.70 10.99 -8.09
C PRO A 156 10.59 10.87 -6.86
N ALA A 157 10.74 11.95 -6.08
CA ALA A 157 11.50 11.92 -4.82
C ALA A 157 10.92 10.93 -3.80
N PHE A 158 9.60 10.77 -3.73
CA PHE A 158 8.97 9.78 -2.85
C PHE A 158 9.39 8.35 -3.22
N LEU A 159 9.47 8.02 -4.52
CA LEU A 159 9.84 6.70 -5.03
C LEU A 159 11.33 6.35 -4.87
N GLU A 160 12.16 7.31 -4.47
CA GLU A 160 13.58 7.10 -4.10
C GLU A 160 13.75 6.74 -2.61
N ASN A 161 12.67 6.71 -1.81
CA ASN A 161 12.72 6.16 -0.45
C ASN A 161 12.96 4.64 -0.45
N SER A 162 13.30 4.11 0.73
CA SER A 162 13.41 2.67 0.93
C SER A 162 12.04 2.03 1.14
N PHE A 163 11.67 1.05 0.30
CA PHE A 163 10.41 0.32 0.37
C PHE A 163 10.63 -1.13 0.82
N ILE A 164 9.65 -1.71 1.51
CA ILE A 164 9.67 -3.13 1.87
C ILE A 164 9.20 -3.99 0.70
N GLY A 165 9.88 -5.12 0.46
CA GLY A 165 9.44 -6.14 -0.47
C GLY A 165 9.04 -5.58 -1.85
N ALA A 166 7.80 -5.87 -2.26
CA ALA A 166 7.21 -5.40 -3.53
C ALA A 166 6.32 -4.15 -3.37
N ALA A 167 6.36 -3.46 -2.22
CA ALA A 167 5.45 -2.34 -1.96
C ALA A 167 5.58 -1.20 -2.97
N ARG A 168 6.79 -0.95 -3.48
CA ARG A 168 7.02 0.06 -4.53
C ARG A 168 6.37 -0.34 -5.85
N GLU A 169 6.54 -1.59 -6.27
CA GLU A 169 5.93 -2.13 -7.48
C GLU A 169 4.41 -2.16 -7.36
N GLN A 170 3.88 -2.61 -6.23
CA GLN A 170 2.45 -2.62 -5.91
C GLN A 170 1.84 -1.21 -5.96
N LEU A 171 2.54 -0.20 -5.43
CA LEU A 171 2.12 1.20 -5.55
C LEU A 171 2.03 1.62 -7.02
N LEU A 172 3.08 1.38 -7.82
CA LEU A 172 3.12 1.80 -9.22
C LEU A 172 2.06 1.08 -10.07
N GLU A 173 1.88 -0.23 -9.87
CA GLU A 173 0.84 -1.03 -10.54
C GLU A 173 -0.55 -0.49 -10.19
N ALA A 174 -0.85 -0.28 -8.90
CA ALA A 174 -2.17 0.21 -8.50
C ALA A 174 -2.45 1.65 -8.96
N LEU A 175 -1.45 2.54 -8.94
CA LEU A 175 -1.63 3.90 -9.47
C LEU A 175 -1.96 3.91 -10.96
N GLN A 176 -1.39 2.95 -11.72
CA GLN A 176 -1.67 2.75 -13.13
C GLN A 176 -3.07 2.17 -13.34
N ASP A 177 -3.36 1.04 -12.69
CA ASP A 177 -4.58 0.26 -12.91
C ASP A 177 -5.84 1.00 -12.46
N LEU A 178 -5.74 1.79 -11.39
CA LEU A 178 -6.83 2.61 -10.87
C LEU A 178 -6.97 3.97 -11.57
N GLY A 179 -6.09 4.29 -12.53
CA GLY A 179 -6.09 5.58 -13.23
C GLY A 179 -5.82 6.78 -12.31
N LEU A 180 -5.12 6.57 -11.20
CA LEU A 180 -4.82 7.63 -10.23
C LEU A 180 -3.71 8.55 -10.73
N LEU A 181 -2.94 8.14 -11.74
CA LEU A 181 -1.98 8.94 -12.47
C LEU A 181 -2.24 8.86 -13.97
N GLU A 182 -1.93 9.94 -14.69
CA GLU A 182 -1.95 9.90 -16.16
C GLU A 182 -0.83 8.98 -16.65
N SER A 183 -1.11 8.16 -17.67
CA SER A 183 -0.17 7.14 -18.16
C SER A 183 1.18 7.73 -18.60
N ARG A 184 1.21 8.99 -19.05
CA ARG A 184 2.46 9.70 -19.43
C ARG A 184 3.35 9.99 -18.22
N SER A 185 2.77 10.30 -17.07
CA SER A 185 3.52 10.57 -15.82
C SER A 185 4.23 9.32 -15.31
N LEU A 186 3.65 8.14 -15.51
CA LEU A 186 4.22 6.85 -15.07
C LEU A 186 5.39 6.37 -15.96
N GLN A 187 5.39 6.68 -17.25
CA GLN A 187 6.47 6.28 -18.16
C GLN A 187 7.81 6.92 -17.80
N GLY A 188 7.80 8.17 -17.31
CA GLY A 188 9.02 8.85 -16.83
C GLY A 188 9.54 8.30 -15.49
N LEU A 189 8.68 7.72 -14.66
CA LEU A 189 9.03 7.20 -13.32
C LEU A 189 9.63 5.79 -13.36
N LYS A 190 9.31 5.00 -14.39
CA LYS A 190 9.84 3.64 -14.58
C LYS A 190 11.35 3.59 -14.90
N ILE A 191 12.03 4.74 -15.06
CA ILE A 191 13.42 4.83 -15.57
C ILE A 191 14.49 4.93 -14.46
N SER A 192 14.12 5.08 -13.18
CA SER A 192 15.10 4.97 -12.08
C SER A 192 15.15 3.54 -11.54
N ALA A 193 15.73 2.64 -12.32
CA ALA A 193 16.30 1.39 -11.83
C ALA A 193 17.80 1.49 -12.08
N ARG A 194 18.51 2.29 -11.26
CA ARG A 194 19.96 2.41 -11.36
C ARG A 194 20.64 1.50 -10.34
N HIS A 195 21.33 0.50 -10.91
CA HIS A 195 22.64 -0.08 -10.58
C HIS A 195 23.08 -0.11 -9.12
#